data_AF-A0A351ENH1-F1
#
_entry.id   AF-A0A351ENH1-F1
#
_cell.length_a   1.000
_cell.length_b   1.000
_cell.length_c   1.000
_cell.angle_alpha   90.00
_cell.angle_beta   90.00
_cell.angle_gamma   90.00
#
_symmetry.space_group_name_H-M   'P 1'
#
loop_
_entity.id
_entity.type
_entity.pdbx_description
1 polymer ?
#
loop_
_entity_poly.entity_id
_entity_poly.type
_entity_poly.pdbx_seq_one_letter_code
_entity_poly.pdbx_strand_id
1 'polypeptide(L)'
;MIRFRLLAYILAAVALPACSEAAIRNPDHDSKVAGSTATNTTLTETATSTPVTTWPNPATSSPATISDETAITTTTSPWELQISPEAFVEVSSTIERFVAENKLNGAGLIVVDQNEGVVYHNHWGEFSVDRISLIASTSKIISAGVLVSLHDQELLDLDAPIGEVIDYAGRLENITAAQLLSGSSGIPGLQSDDPLYVCMFLPNTSLQACAAQGLAIAAADPRTIKPDTEFRYGGIQLQIAGAVAEAASGKKWADLIQQIYVQPCTTTSLGFTNPWVPLQAISGTYPNWDGDIALLPTTDNPHIGGGGYITTGDYGKILAMHLNGGRCDEQVVLSQWGVDLMQQNRSGNIYDSPIGYGMGWWTQTNNRYGESSVGKNPPVLRLTDPGLYGSVAWLQPDDGFGAYLVVESTGSIGQRLANILYPLVESAVTATK
;
A
#
# COMPACT_ATOMS: atom_id res chain seq x y z
N MET A 1 -30.02 -47.50 0.86
CA MET A 1 -28.62 -47.11 0.61
C MET A 1 -28.62 -45.84 -0.22
N ILE A 2 -27.52 -45.09 -0.14
CA ILE A 2 -27.19 -43.82 -0.84
C ILE A 2 -27.54 -42.56 -0.02
N ARG A 3 -26.46 -41.96 0.46
CA ARG A 3 -26.31 -40.77 1.30
C ARG A 3 -26.27 -39.53 0.39
N PHE A 4 -26.96 -38.46 0.76
CA PHE A 4 -26.63 -37.11 0.28
C PHE A 4 -26.07 -36.30 1.45
N ARG A 5 -24.83 -35.82 1.25
CA ARG A 5 -24.08 -34.97 2.18
C ARG A 5 -24.66 -33.56 2.15
N LEU A 6 -25.04 -33.02 3.31
CA LEU A 6 -25.27 -31.60 3.51
C LEU A 6 -23.91 -30.89 3.56
N LEU A 7 -23.68 -29.92 2.66
CA LEU A 7 -22.66 -28.89 2.86
C LEU A 7 -23.19 -27.92 3.92
N ALA A 8 -22.55 -27.91 5.09
CA ALA A 8 -22.74 -26.85 6.09
C ALA A 8 -21.80 -25.70 5.75
N TYR A 9 -22.35 -24.50 5.55
CA TYR A 9 -21.58 -23.25 5.54
C TYR A 9 -20.95 -23.07 6.93
N ILE A 10 -19.62 -23.11 6.96
CA ILE A 10 -18.83 -22.78 8.14
C ILE A 10 -18.69 -21.26 8.17
N LEU A 11 -19.45 -20.58 9.04
CA LEU A 11 -19.04 -19.28 9.56
C LEU A 11 -17.82 -19.55 10.45
N ALA A 12 -16.62 -19.42 9.89
CA ALA A 12 -15.40 -19.39 10.67
C ALA A 12 -15.34 -18.00 11.33
N ALA A 13 -15.56 -17.96 12.64
CA ALA A 13 -15.09 -16.84 13.45
C ALA A 13 -13.57 -16.79 13.30
N VAL A 14 -13.07 -15.84 12.50
CA VAL A 14 -11.65 -15.59 12.33
C VAL A 14 -11.16 -14.94 13.61
N ALA A 15 -10.59 -15.73 14.51
CA ALA A 15 -9.74 -15.22 15.57
C ALA A 15 -8.45 -14.74 14.91
N LEU A 16 -8.28 -13.42 14.84
CA LEU A 16 -7.14 -12.74 14.25
C LEU A 16 -5.94 -12.82 15.22
N PRO A 17 -4.81 -13.43 14.84
CA PRO A 17 -3.58 -13.31 15.62
C PRO A 17 -2.93 -11.94 15.34
N ALA A 18 -2.90 -11.12 16.40
CA ALA A 18 -2.05 -9.97 16.70
C ALA A 18 -1.37 -9.17 15.56
N CYS A 19 -1.82 -7.93 15.36
CA CYS A 19 -0.93 -6.76 15.17
C CYS A 19 -0.66 -6.03 16.51
N SER A 20 -0.85 -6.71 17.65
CA SER A 20 -0.46 -6.20 18.96
C SER A 20 0.06 -7.34 19.82
N GLU A 21 1.35 -7.39 20.12
CA GLU A 21 1.86 -8.15 21.26
C GLU A 21 2.65 -7.22 22.19
N ALA A 22 2.01 -6.93 23.33
CA ALA A 22 2.56 -7.03 24.69
C ALA A 22 1.82 -6.05 25.62
N ALA A 23 0.57 -6.36 25.98
CA ALA A 23 -0.04 -5.81 27.19
C ALA A 23 -0.26 -6.97 28.17
N ILE A 24 0.55 -6.99 29.22
CA ILE A 24 0.42 -7.88 30.38
C ILE A 24 -0.98 -7.65 30.98
N ARG A 25 -1.86 -8.66 30.94
CA ARG A 25 -3.17 -8.64 31.63
C ARG A 25 -3.01 -9.10 33.08
N ASN A 26 -3.62 -8.35 34.00
CA ASN A 26 -4.04 -8.82 35.32
C ASN A 26 -5.56 -9.08 35.25
N PRO A 27 -6.11 -10.20 35.79
CA PRO A 27 -7.50 -10.59 35.57
C PRO A 27 -8.41 -10.03 36.68
N ASP A 28 -9.62 -9.62 36.30
CA ASP A 28 -10.87 -9.85 37.05
C ASP A 28 -12.04 -9.20 36.29
N HIS A 29 -12.93 -10.02 35.72
CA HIS A 29 -14.37 -10.03 36.03
C HIS A 29 -15.20 -10.83 35.00
N ASP A 30 -15.95 -11.79 35.55
CA ASP A 30 -17.05 -12.54 34.93
C ASP A 30 -18.19 -11.65 34.40
N SER A 31 -18.86 -12.08 33.31
CA SER A 31 -20.29 -12.46 33.38
C SER A 31 -20.94 -12.93 32.05
N LYS A 32 -22.02 -13.70 32.27
CA LYS A 32 -22.85 -14.60 31.46
C LYS A 32 -23.79 -13.99 30.38
N VAL A 33 -23.93 -14.75 29.28
CA VAL A 33 -25.15 -15.36 28.65
C VAL A 33 -26.33 -14.48 28.17
N ALA A 34 -26.72 -14.68 26.88
CA ALA A 34 -28.06 -15.01 26.32
C ALA A 34 -28.11 -14.47 24.86
N GLY A 35 -28.53 -15.16 23.79
CA GLY A 35 -29.58 -16.15 23.60
C GLY A 35 -30.76 -15.51 22.88
N SER A 36 -30.81 -15.55 21.53
CA SER A 36 -32.05 -15.24 20.78
C SER A 36 -32.05 -15.81 19.35
N THR A 37 -33.18 -16.44 19.03
CA THR A 37 -33.62 -17.12 17.80
C THR A 37 -34.43 -16.21 16.88
N ALA A 38 -34.32 -16.36 15.55
CA ALA A 38 -35.40 -16.11 14.56
C ALA A 38 -34.91 -16.42 13.12
N THR A 39 -35.35 -17.54 12.53
CA THR A 39 -36.35 -17.70 11.43
C THR A 39 -35.91 -17.32 10.02
N ASN A 40 -35.67 -18.38 9.22
CA ASN A 40 -35.49 -18.38 7.77
C ASN A 40 -36.79 -18.06 7.03
N THR A 41 -36.70 -17.22 6.00
CA THR A 41 -37.71 -17.14 4.94
C THR A 41 -37.02 -17.29 3.58
N THR A 42 -37.42 -18.33 2.86
CA THR A 42 -36.91 -18.78 1.57
C THR A 42 -37.53 -17.95 0.45
N LEU A 43 -36.73 -17.50 -0.53
CA LEU A 43 -37.23 -17.04 -1.82
C LEU A 43 -36.56 -17.83 -2.95
N THR A 44 -37.40 -18.32 -3.83
CA THR A 44 -37.16 -19.29 -4.89
C THR A 44 -36.59 -18.60 -6.14
N GLU A 45 -35.47 -19.12 -6.63
CA GLU A 45 -34.81 -18.72 -7.87
C GLU A 45 -35.34 -19.58 -9.03
N THR A 46 -35.71 -18.96 -10.16
CA THR A 46 -36.09 -19.65 -11.39
C THR A 46 -35.06 -19.31 -12.47
N ALA A 47 -34.24 -20.29 -12.84
CA ALA A 47 -33.28 -20.20 -13.93
C ALA A 47 -33.96 -20.41 -15.28
N THR A 48 -33.52 -19.69 -16.32
CA THR A 48 -33.82 -20.02 -17.71
C THR A 48 -32.55 -19.89 -18.53
N SER A 49 -32.14 -20.98 -19.15
CA SER A 49 -30.96 -21.13 -19.99
C SER A 49 -31.26 -20.78 -21.45
N THR A 50 -30.29 -20.17 -22.15
CA THR A 50 -30.23 -20.16 -23.62
C THR A 50 -28.79 -20.43 -24.09
N PRO A 51 -28.59 -21.05 -25.28
CA PRO A 51 -27.33 -21.70 -25.64
C PRO A 51 -26.40 -20.81 -26.49
N VAL A 52 -25.09 -20.89 -26.22
CA VAL A 52 -24.04 -20.21 -27.01
C VAL A 52 -23.52 -21.16 -28.10
N THR A 53 -23.42 -20.62 -29.31
CA THR A 53 -22.99 -21.29 -30.55
C THR A 53 -21.49 -21.08 -30.76
N THR A 54 -20.75 -22.16 -31.03
CA THR A 54 -19.29 -22.20 -31.26
C THR A 54 -18.95 -22.28 -32.76
N TRP A 55 -18.00 -21.49 -33.28
CA TRP A 55 -17.34 -21.69 -34.60
C TRP A 55 -15.94 -20.98 -34.60
N PRO A 56 -14.98 -21.30 -35.51
CA PRO A 56 -13.78 -22.06 -35.16
C PRO A 56 -12.44 -21.33 -35.41
N ASN A 57 -11.39 -22.01 -34.93
CA ASN A 57 -9.95 -21.69 -35.02
C ASN A 57 -9.39 -21.83 -36.47
N PRO A 58 -8.45 -21.00 -36.93
CA PRO A 58 -7.62 -21.29 -38.10
C PRO A 58 -6.20 -21.76 -37.72
N ALA A 59 -5.60 -22.45 -38.69
CA ALA A 59 -4.49 -23.38 -38.56
C ALA A 59 -3.08 -22.76 -38.56
N THR A 60 -2.16 -23.60 -38.10
CA THR A 60 -0.70 -23.54 -38.20
C THR A 60 -0.16 -23.41 -39.63
N SER A 61 0.89 -22.60 -39.80
CA SER A 61 1.93 -22.79 -40.82
C SER A 61 3.30 -22.38 -40.27
N SER A 62 4.34 -23.09 -40.70
CA SER A 62 5.76 -22.94 -40.34
C SER A 62 6.58 -22.60 -41.61
N PRO A 63 7.89 -22.30 -41.55
CA PRO A 63 8.46 -20.96 -41.43
C PRO A 63 9.18 -20.51 -42.73
N ALA A 64 9.31 -19.20 -42.95
CA ALA A 64 10.14 -18.65 -44.01
C ALA A 64 11.42 -18.03 -43.42
N THR A 65 12.57 -18.51 -43.90
CA THR A 65 13.91 -18.00 -43.60
C THR A 65 14.13 -16.67 -44.33
N ILE A 66 14.44 -15.59 -43.62
CA ILE A 66 15.05 -14.39 -44.19
C ILE A 66 16.20 -13.95 -43.28
N SER A 67 17.40 -14.01 -43.85
CA SER A 67 18.62 -13.36 -43.40
C SER A 67 18.51 -11.86 -43.63
N ASP A 68 18.74 -11.04 -42.60
CA ASP A 68 19.45 -9.79 -42.80
C ASP A 68 20.11 -9.27 -41.52
N GLU A 69 21.39 -8.95 -41.69
CA GLU A 69 22.33 -8.48 -40.69
C GLU A 69 22.17 -6.96 -40.59
N THR A 70 21.44 -6.49 -39.59
CA THR A 70 21.44 -5.07 -39.19
C THR A 70 21.79 -4.97 -37.72
N ALA A 71 22.92 -4.31 -37.47
CA ALA A 71 23.44 -4.04 -36.13
C ALA A 71 22.40 -3.26 -35.32
N ILE A 72 21.78 -3.95 -34.35
CA ILE A 72 20.95 -3.33 -33.32
C ILE A 72 21.93 -2.60 -32.40
N THR A 73 21.94 -1.27 -32.51
CA THR A 73 22.47 -0.42 -31.44
C THR A 73 21.49 -0.52 -30.29
N THR A 74 21.82 -1.35 -29.30
CA THR A 74 21.08 -1.44 -28.03
C THR A 74 21.25 -0.13 -27.29
N THR A 75 20.26 0.75 -27.42
CA THR A 75 20.09 1.87 -26.49
C THR A 75 19.64 1.27 -25.17
N THR A 76 20.59 1.08 -24.24
CA THR A 76 20.30 0.62 -22.88
C THR A 76 19.39 1.63 -22.19
N SER A 77 18.35 1.11 -21.56
CA SER A 77 17.41 1.92 -20.76
C SER A 77 18.16 2.61 -19.61
N PRO A 78 17.85 3.87 -19.24
CA PRO A 78 18.40 4.51 -18.03
C PRO A 78 18.15 3.73 -16.73
N TRP A 79 17.28 2.72 -16.79
CA TRP A 79 16.87 1.86 -15.68
C TRP A 79 17.61 0.51 -15.65
N GLU A 80 18.61 0.32 -16.52
CA GLU A 80 19.40 -0.90 -16.61
C GLU A 80 20.74 -0.72 -15.87
N LEU A 81 20.89 -1.46 -14.76
CA LEU A 81 22.05 -1.61 -13.88
C LEU A 81 23.41 -1.13 -14.43
N GLN A 82 23.88 0.03 -13.95
CA GLN A 82 25.31 0.32 -13.88
C GLN A 82 25.90 -0.42 -12.66
N ILE A 83 27.07 -1.04 -12.87
CA ILE A 83 27.93 -1.71 -11.88
C ILE A 83 27.68 -1.16 -10.47
N SER A 84 27.30 -2.03 -9.51
CA SER A 84 27.19 -1.67 -8.08
C SER A 84 28.43 -0.85 -7.71
N PRO A 85 28.29 0.46 -7.44
CA PRO A 85 29.44 1.30 -7.17
C PRO A 85 30.23 0.70 -6.01
N GLU A 86 31.55 0.87 -5.99
CA GLU A 86 32.42 0.38 -4.91
C GLU A 86 31.88 0.81 -3.52
N ALA A 87 31.23 1.98 -3.46
CA ALA A 87 30.52 2.51 -2.30
C ALA A 87 29.41 1.61 -1.73
N PHE A 88 28.76 0.76 -2.53
CA PHE A 88 27.63 -0.10 -2.12
C PHE A 88 28.02 -1.56 -1.82
N VAL A 89 29.33 -1.88 -1.76
CA VAL A 89 29.80 -3.24 -1.43
C VAL A 89 29.35 -3.67 -0.03
N GLU A 90 29.43 -2.78 0.97
CA GLU A 90 29.02 -3.09 2.34
C GLU A 90 27.50 -3.31 2.44
N VAL A 91 26.71 -2.46 1.75
CA VAL A 91 25.25 -2.63 1.61
C VAL A 91 24.93 -4.00 1.02
N SER A 92 25.57 -4.35 -0.09
CA SER A 92 25.34 -5.62 -0.78
C SER A 92 25.64 -6.83 0.09
N SER A 93 26.82 -6.84 0.74
CA SER A 93 27.24 -7.96 1.60
C SER A 93 26.38 -8.10 2.85
N THR A 94 25.83 -6.99 3.34
CA THR A 94 24.95 -6.98 4.51
C THR A 94 23.60 -7.59 4.19
N ILE A 95 23.01 -7.25 3.04
CA ILE A 95 21.74 -7.83 2.60
C ILE A 95 21.91 -9.33 2.31
N GLU A 96 22.95 -9.71 1.58
CA GLU A 96 23.23 -11.12 1.27
C GLU A 96 23.33 -11.97 2.55
N ARG A 97 24.09 -11.50 3.54
CA ARG A 97 24.22 -12.16 4.83
C ARG A 97 22.90 -12.23 5.57
N PHE A 98 22.14 -11.13 5.60
CA PHE A 98 20.86 -11.06 6.28
C PHE A 98 19.82 -12.02 5.66
N VAL A 99 19.76 -12.10 4.33
CA VAL A 99 18.92 -13.04 3.58
C VAL A 99 19.26 -14.48 3.97
N ALA A 100 20.55 -14.83 4.00
CA ALA A 100 21.00 -16.17 4.38
C ALA A 100 20.72 -16.51 5.86
N GLU A 101 21.03 -15.61 6.79
CA GLU A 101 20.86 -15.82 8.23
C GLU A 101 19.38 -15.96 8.64
N ASN A 102 18.49 -15.19 8.00
CA ASN A 102 17.06 -15.23 8.29
C ASN A 102 16.28 -16.20 7.39
N LYS A 103 16.96 -16.91 6.48
CA LYS A 103 16.38 -17.90 5.54
C LYS A 103 15.25 -17.31 4.69
N LEU A 104 15.46 -16.09 4.18
CA LEU A 104 14.52 -15.41 3.30
C LEU A 104 14.61 -16.02 1.89
N ASN A 105 13.51 -16.01 1.13
CA ASN A 105 13.53 -16.42 -0.28
C ASN A 105 14.36 -15.45 -1.15
N GLY A 106 14.51 -14.21 -0.71
CA GLY A 106 15.35 -13.21 -1.35
C GLY A 106 15.12 -11.80 -0.81
N ALA A 107 15.60 -10.82 -1.56
CA ALA A 107 15.39 -9.41 -1.29
C ALA A 107 15.55 -8.58 -2.58
N GLY A 108 15.01 -7.38 -2.60
CA GLY A 108 15.34 -6.35 -3.58
C GLY A 108 15.57 -5.01 -2.91
N LEU A 109 16.58 -4.26 -3.37
CA LEU A 109 16.86 -2.90 -2.92
C LEU A 109 17.12 -2.01 -4.13
N ILE A 110 16.45 -0.86 -4.19
CA ILE A 110 16.76 0.24 -5.09
C ILE A 110 17.05 1.51 -4.29
N VAL A 111 18.02 2.30 -4.73
CA VAL A 111 18.39 3.60 -4.19
C VAL A 111 18.42 4.60 -5.34
N VAL A 112 17.73 5.72 -5.16
CA VAL A 112 17.61 6.80 -6.14
C VAL A 112 18.15 8.09 -5.53
N ASP A 113 18.97 8.80 -6.30
CA ASP A 113 19.42 10.17 -6.03
C ASP A 113 18.64 11.14 -6.94
N GLN A 114 18.37 12.33 -6.43
CA GLN A 114 17.60 13.38 -7.10
C GLN A 114 18.24 13.82 -8.42
N ASN A 115 19.58 13.87 -8.48
CA ASN A 115 20.32 14.37 -9.64
C ASN A 115 20.87 13.26 -10.53
N GLU A 116 21.26 12.13 -9.94
CA GLU A 116 21.89 11.02 -10.67
C GLU A 116 20.91 9.92 -11.10
N GLY A 117 19.67 9.93 -10.58
CA GLY A 117 18.71 8.86 -10.84
C GLY A 117 19.05 7.61 -10.02
N VAL A 118 18.99 6.42 -10.63
CA VAL A 118 19.27 5.17 -9.91
C VAL A 118 20.78 5.03 -9.65
N VAL A 119 21.19 5.14 -8.40
CA VAL A 119 22.60 4.98 -7.98
C VAL A 119 22.92 3.56 -7.49
N TYR A 120 21.90 2.78 -7.14
CA TYR A 120 22.05 1.37 -6.80
C TYR A 120 20.73 0.61 -7.02
N HIS A 121 20.78 -0.57 -7.62
CA HIS A 121 19.63 -1.46 -7.75
C HIS A 121 20.10 -2.90 -7.80
N ASN A 122 19.71 -3.72 -6.83
CA ASN A 122 20.15 -5.11 -6.79
C ASN A 122 19.09 -6.02 -6.15
N HIS A 123 19.23 -7.31 -6.43
CA HIS A 123 18.31 -8.36 -5.99
C HIS A 123 19.09 -9.60 -5.54
N TRP A 124 18.48 -10.35 -4.63
CA TRP A 124 19.05 -11.57 -4.06
C TRP A 124 18.01 -12.69 -4.04
N GLY A 125 18.47 -13.93 -4.13
CA GLY A 125 17.60 -15.10 -4.07
C GLY A 125 16.66 -15.19 -5.27
N GLU A 126 15.37 -15.37 -5.02
CA GLU A 126 14.33 -15.48 -6.05
C GLU A 126 13.92 -14.15 -6.69
N PHE A 127 14.41 -13.01 -6.18
CA PHE A 127 14.03 -11.69 -6.67
C PHE A 127 14.76 -11.35 -7.97
N SER A 128 14.06 -10.64 -8.83
CA SER A 128 14.59 -10.07 -10.08
C SER A 128 13.97 -8.70 -10.34
N VAL A 129 14.43 -8.04 -11.40
CA VAL A 129 13.85 -6.77 -11.88
C VAL A 129 12.35 -6.88 -12.17
N ASP A 130 11.86 -8.06 -12.54
CA ASP A 130 10.47 -8.32 -12.90
C ASP A 130 9.63 -8.88 -11.74
N ARG A 131 10.23 -9.14 -10.56
CA ARG A 131 9.49 -9.65 -9.40
C ARG A 131 8.54 -8.58 -8.87
N ILE A 132 7.25 -8.79 -9.07
CA ILE A 132 6.18 -7.99 -8.49
C ILE A 132 5.93 -8.50 -7.07
N SER A 133 5.92 -7.59 -6.10
CA SER A 133 5.60 -7.92 -4.70
C SER A 133 4.36 -7.17 -4.22
N LEU A 134 3.57 -7.78 -3.34
CA LEU A 134 2.56 -7.09 -2.56
C LEU A 134 3.27 -6.27 -1.49
N ILE A 135 2.95 -4.97 -1.38
CA ILE A 135 3.74 -4.04 -0.55
C ILE A 135 3.00 -3.59 0.71
N ALA A 136 1.79 -4.11 0.93
CA ALA A 136 0.96 -3.77 2.08
C ALA A 136 0.93 -2.25 2.33
N SER A 137 1.18 -1.81 3.57
CA SER A 137 1.13 -0.40 3.96
C SER A 137 2.02 0.54 3.16
N THR A 138 3.11 0.07 2.55
CA THR A 138 3.99 0.87 1.67
C THR A 138 3.27 1.42 0.42
N SER A 139 2.01 1.02 0.22
CA SER A 139 1.08 1.58 -0.77
C SER A 139 0.51 2.95 -0.39
N LYS A 140 0.60 3.38 0.88
CA LYS A 140 -0.14 4.56 1.37
C LYS A 140 0.36 5.85 0.76
N ILE A 141 1.66 5.97 0.49
CA ILE A 141 2.22 7.12 -0.23
C ILE A 141 1.54 7.26 -1.61
N ILE A 142 1.41 6.15 -2.34
CA ILE A 142 0.76 6.11 -3.65
C ILE A 142 -0.73 6.48 -3.52
N SER A 143 -1.43 5.91 -2.54
CA SER A 143 -2.85 6.20 -2.33
C SER A 143 -3.12 7.64 -1.92
N ALA A 144 -2.26 8.23 -1.07
CA ALA A 144 -2.35 9.64 -0.69
C ALA A 144 -2.09 10.55 -1.89
N GLY A 145 -1.08 10.24 -2.71
CA GLY A 145 -0.79 11.02 -3.90
C GLY A 145 -1.89 10.98 -4.95
N VAL A 146 -2.73 9.93 -5.03
CA VAL A 146 -3.95 9.98 -5.87
C VAL A 146 -4.85 11.15 -5.48
N LEU A 147 -5.15 11.31 -4.19
CA LEU A 147 -6.04 12.37 -3.71
C LEU A 147 -5.38 13.76 -3.86
N VAL A 148 -4.06 13.86 -3.63
CA VAL A 148 -3.31 15.10 -3.85
C VAL A 148 -3.29 15.47 -5.34
N SER A 149 -3.14 14.52 -6.25
CA SER A 149 -3.20 14.78 -7.69
C SER A 149 -4.59 15.26 -8.12
N LEU A 150 -5.67 14.72 -7.53
CA LEU A 150 -7.03 15.21 -7.77
C LEU A 150 -7.24 16.64 -7.23
N HIS A 151 -6.54 17.00 -6.16
CA HIS A 151 -6.52 18.37 -5.66
C HIS A 151 -5.79 19.33 -6.56
N ASP A 152 -4.60 18.95 -7.04
CA ASP A 152 -3.85 19.73 -8.03
C ASP A 152 -4.65 19.94 -9.34
N GLN A 153 -5.59 19.04 -9.65
CA GLN A 153 -6.50 19.13 -10.79
C GLN A 153 -7.80 19.90 -10.49
N GLU A 154 -7.96 20.47 -9.30
CA GLU A 154 -9.17 21.16 -8.83
C GLU A 154 -10.44 20.29 -8.85
N LEU A 155 -10.27 18.95 -8.86
CA LEU A 155 -11.39 18.00 -8.79
C LEU A 155 -11.80 17.69 -7.35
N LEU A 156 -10.90 17.91 -6.38
CA LEU A 156 -11.12 17.65 -4.97
C LEU A 156 -10.41 18.71 -4.12
N ASP A 157 -11.11 19.41 -3.24
CA ASP A 157 -10.44 20.17 -2.18
C ASP A 157 -10.13 19.23 -0.99
N LEU A 158 -8.85 19.07 -0.63
CA LEU A 158 -8.44 18.17 0.45
C LEU A 158 -8.93 18.62 1.83
N ASP A 159 -9.17 19.92 2.00
CA ASP A 159 -9.61 20.54 3.24
C ASP A 159 -11.11 20.85 3.26
N ALA A 160 -11.81 20.62 2.15
CA ALA A 160 -13.27 20.69 2.11
C ALA A 160 -13.92 19.47 2.80
N PRO A 161 -15.15 19.64 3.34
CA PRO A 161 -15.98 18.53 3.82
C PRO A 161 -16.16 17.45 2.75
N ILE A 162 -15.95 16.18 3.10
CA ILE A 162 -16.23 15.06 2.19
C ILE A 162 -17.71 15.00 1.78
N GLY A 163 -18.61 15.61 2.55
CA GLY A 163 -20.02 15.77 2.22
C GLY A 163 -20.30 16.55 0.94
N GLU A 164 -19.34 17.34 0.45
CA GLU A 164 -19.46 18.03 -0.85
C GLU A 164 -19.29 17.07 -2.04
N VAL A 165 -18.64 15.92 -1.81
CA VAL A 165 -18.32 14.92 -2.83
C VAL A 165 -19.20 13.68 -2.71
N ILE A 166 -19.53 13.27 -1.47
CA ILE A 166 -20.35 12.08 -1.18
C ILE A 166 -21.55 12.43 -0.30
N ASP A 167 -22.75 11.97 -0.68
CA ASP A 167 -24.02 12.31 0.00
C ASP A 167 -24.37 11.40 1.18
N TYR A 168 -23.66 10.28 1.33
CA TYR A 168 -23.92 9.27 2.35
C TYR A 168 -23.05 9.40 3.62
N ALA A 169 -22.28 10.48 3.77
CA ALA A 169 -21.39 10.68 4.92
C ALA A 169 -22.13 10.96 6.24
N GLY A 170 -23.39 11.40 6.19
CA GLY A 170 -24.22 11.64 7.36
C GLY A 170 -23.55 12.59 8.36
N ARG A 171 -23.56 12.25 9.66
CA ARG A 171 -22.96 13.12 10.70
C ARG A 171 -21.44 13.32 10.58
N LEU A 172 -20.77 12.55 9.72
CA LEU A 172 -19.34 12.63 9.47
C LEU A 172 -19.03 13.43 8.19
N GLU A 173 -20.01 14.07 7.55
CA GLU A 173 -19.85 14.87 6.33
C GLU A 173 -18.76 15.95 6.42
N ASN A 174 -18.53 16.49 7.62
CA ASN A 174 -17.59 17.59 7.88
C ASN A 174 -16.13 17.14 8.11
N ILE A 175 -15.83 15.84 8.05
CA ILE A 175 -14.42 15.41 8.01
C ILE A 175 -13.86 15.69 6.61
N THR A 176 -12.53 15.83 6.50
CA THR A 176 -11.88 16.18 5.23
C THR A 176 -11.04 15.02 4.69
N ALA A 177 -10.69 15.07 3.40
CA ALA A 177 -9.77 14.10 2.82
C ALA A 177 -8.38 14.17 3.47
N ALA A 178 -7.88 15.38 3.78
CA ALA A 178 -6.62 15.56 4.50
C ALA A 178 -6.63 14.82 5.85
N GLN A 179 -7.73 14.90 6.61
CA GLN A 179 -7.88 14.21 7.90
C GLN A 179 -7.94 12.69 7.75
N LEU A 180 -8.58 12.18 6.69
CA LEU A 180 -8.60 10.74 6.39
C LEU A 180 -7.20 10.21 6.06
N LEU A 181 -6.44 10.95 5.25
CA LEU A 181 -5.09 10.56 4.82
C LEU A 181 -4.05 10.65 5.94
N SER A 182 -4.16 11.63 6.84
CA SER A 182 -3.23 11.80 7.97
C SER A 182 -3.61 11.01 9.22
N GLY A 183 -4.65 10.18 9.16
CA GLY A 183 -5.13 9.40 10.31
C GLY A 183 -5.65 10.28 11.44
N SER A 184 -6.24 11.44 11.12
CA SER A 184 -6.76 12.40 12.11
C SER A 184 -8.25 12.69 11.96
N SER A 185 -8.98 11.89 11.18
CA SER A 185 -10.45 12.04 11.00
C SER A 185 -11.27 11.82 12.28
N GLY A 186 -10.65 11.27 13.33
CA GLY A 186 -11.34 10.89 14.56
C GLY A 186 -12.04 9.53 14.48
N ILE A 187 -12.13 8.91 13.29
CA ILE A 187 -12.58 7.52 13.13
C ILE A 187 -11.56 6.57 13.76
N PRO A 188 -11.98 5.48 14.42
CA PRO A 188 -11.06 4.44 14.90
C PRO A 188 -10.12 3.95 13.79
N GLY A 189 -8.81 3.92 14.11
CA GLY A 189 -7.78 3.44 13.18
C GLY A 189 -7.82 1.92 13.01
N LEU A 190 -6.88 1.41 12.21
CA LEU A 190 -6.70 -0.03 12.02
C LEU A 190 -6.34 -0.73 13.33
N GLN A 191 -7.15 -1.71 13.74
CA GLN A 191 -6.89 -2.59 14.87
C GLN A 191 -7.10 -4.04 14.46
N SER A 192 -6.18 -4.92 14.85
CA SER A 192 -6.20 -6.33 14.43
C SER A 192 -7.33 -7.14 15.05
N ASP A 193 -7.96 -6.67 16.11
CA ASP A 193 -9.02 -7.35 16.85
C ASP A 193 -10.38 -6.68 16.68
N ASP A 194 -10.50 -5.69 15.78
CA ASP A 194 -11.73 -4.95 15.56
C ASP A 194 -12.53 -5.54 14.37
N PRO A 195 -13.68 -6.19 14.62
CA PRO A 195 -14.47 -6.83 13.59
C PRO A 195 -15.36 -5.86 12.81
N LEU A 196 -15.37 -4.56 13.12
CA LEU A 196 -16.38 -3.64 12.61
C LEU A 196 -16.26 -3.37 11.11
N TYR A 197 -15.04 -3.30 10.57
CA TYR A 197 -14.79 -2.79 9.22
C TYR A 197 -14.44 -3.87 8.20
N VAL A 198 -15.15 -5.02 8.25
CA VAL A 198 -14.85 -6.20 7.42
C VAL A 198 -14.82 -5.91 5.92
N CYS A 199 -15.66 -4.96 5.44
CA CYS A 199 -15.77 -4.67 4.02
C CYS A 199 -14.44 -4.33 3.35
N MET A 200 -13.48 -3.72 4.07
CA MET A 200 -12.19 -3.37 3.48
C MET A 200 -11.38 -4.59 3.04
N PHE A 201 -11.64 -5.75 3.64
CA PHE A 201 -10.93 -7.01 3.36
C PHE A 201 -11.65 -7.91 2.34
N LEU A 202 -12.78 -7.45 1.79
CA LEU A 202 -13.62 -8.24 0.89
C LEU A 202 -13.50 -7.74 -0.55
N PRO A 203 -13.13 -8.59 -1.53
CA PRO A 203 -13.00 -8.18 -2.93
C PRO A 203 -14.35 -8.00 -3.65
N ASN A 204 -15.43 -8.58 -3.12
CA ASN A 204 -16.73 -8.72 -3.77
C ASN A 204 -17.72 -7.60 -3.40
N THR A 205 -17.22 -6.41 -3.13
CA THR A 205 -18.00 -5.18 -2.92
C THR A 205 -17.36 -4.05 -3.74
N SER A 206 -17.94 -2.85 -3.72
CA SER A 206 -17.34 -1.64 -4.30
C SER A 206 -16.74 -0.75 -3.21
N LEU A 207 -15.77 0.10 -3.57
CA LEU A 207 -15.25 1.14 -2.68
C LEU A 207 -16.37 2.02 -2.11
N GLN A 208 -17.33 2.45 -2.95
CA GLN A 208 -18.48 3.25 -2.51
C GLN A 208 -19.33 2.53 -1.46
N ALA A 209 -19.66 1.25 -1.68
CA ALA A 209 -20.46 0.48 -0.74
C ALA A 209 -19.71 0.24 0.59
N CYS A 210 -18.41 -0.03 0.53
CA CYS A 210 -17.59 -0.19 1.72
C CYS A 210 -17.43 1.13 2.50
N ALA A 211 -17.26 2.26 1.81
CA ALA A 211 -17.19 3.58 2.44
C ALA A 211 -18.52 3.95 3.12
N ALA A 212 -19.66 3.73 2.47
CA ALA A 212 -20.97 3.96 3.06
C ALA A 212 -21.19 3.11 4.33
N GLN A 213 -20.85 1.82 4.28
CA GLN A 213 -20.88 0.95 5.46
C GLN A 213 -19.93 1.44 6.55
N GLY A 214 -18.70 1.79 6.19
CA GLY A 214 -17.67 2.28 7.11
C GLY A 214 -18.07 3.56 7.83
N LEU A 215 -18.59 4.54 7.11
CA LEU A 215 -19.09 5.81 7.67
C LEU A 215 -20.30 5.59 8.58
N ALA A 216 -21.24 4.71 8.20
CA ALA A 216 -22.38 4.38 9.05
C ALA A 216 -21.96 3.74 10.39
N ILE A 217 -20.98 2.82 10.35
CA ILE A 217 -20.45 2.17 11.54
C ILE A 217 -19.66 3.17 12.40
N ALA A 218 -18.75 3.93 11.79
CA ALA A 218 -17.98 4.97 12.49
C ALA A 218 -18.90 6.02 13.13
N ALA A 219 -20.02 6.36 12.47
CA ALA A 219 -21.03 7.26 13.02
C ALA A 219 -21.78 6.66 14.23
N ALA A 220 -21.86 5.34 14.37
CA ALA A 220 -22.45 4.71 15.55
C ALA A 220 -21.42 4.40 16.65
N ASP A 221 -20.13 4.39 16.32
CA ASP A 221 -19.06 3.99 17.23
C ASP A 221 -18.77 5.07 18.30
N PRO A 222 -18.91 4.75 19.61
CA PRO A 222 -18.61 5.70 20.69
C PRO A 222 -17.11 6.07 20.78
N ARG A 223 -16.22 5.31 20.14
CA ARG A 223 -14.79 5.63 20.06
C ARG A 223 -14.51 6.71 19.03
N THR A 224 -15.43 7.04 18.13
CA THR A 224 -15.26 8.13 17.16
C THR A 224 -15.22 9.47 17.89
N ILE A 225 -14.11 10.19 17.74
CA ILE A 225 -13.87 11.48 18.39
C ILE A 225 -13.84 12.61 17.38
N LYS A 226 -13.60 13.85 17.85
CA LYS A 226 -13.44 15.01 17.00
C LYS A 226 -12.20 14.85 16.09
N PRO A 227 -12.27 15.24 14.81
CA PRO A 227 -11.09 15.29 13.95
C PRO A 227 -9.98 16.18 14.53
N ASP A 228 -8.75 15.91 14.13
CA ASP A 228 -7.55 16.68 14.52
C ASP A 228 -7.37 16.79 16.04
N THR A 229 -7.63 15.69 16.75
CA THR A 229 -7.39 15.59 18.21
C THR A 229 -6.52 14.41 18.63
N GLU A 230 -6.44 13.36 17.80
CA GLU A 230 -5.64 12.17 18.07
C GLU A 230 -5.19 11.55 16.74
N PHE A 231 -3.96 11.03 16.71
CA PHE A 231 -3.49 10.22 15.59
C PHE A 231 -4.02 8.78 15.69
N ARG A 232 -4.64 8.29 14.62
CA ARG A 232 -5.27 6.98 14.48
C ARG A 232 -4.93 6.39 13.12
N TYR A 233 -3.97 5.47 13.12
CA TYR A 233 -3.36 4.96 11.90
C TYR A 233 -4.33 4.18 11.01
N GLY A 234 -4.56 4.68 9.79
CA GLY A 234 -5.16 3.94 8.66
C GLY A 234 -6.52 3.26 8.93
N GLY A 235 -6.73 2.12 8.28
CA GLY A 235 -7.97 1.33 8.36
C GLY A 235 -9.04 1.83 7.39
N ILE A 236 -10.30 1.82 7.84
CA ILE A 236 -11.46 2.18 7.01
C ILE A 236 -11.36 3.60 6.45
N GLN A 237 -10.63 4.49 7.14
CA GLN A 237 -10.33 5.86 6.72
C GLN A 237 -9.77 5.91 5.29
N LEU A 238 -8.93 4.94 4.89
CA LEU A 238 -8.37 4.91 3.54
C LEU A 238 -9.33 4.35 2.48
N GLN A 239 -10.24 3.44 2.84
CA GLN A 239 -11.31 3.05 1.89
C GLN A 239 -12.26 4.22 1.64
N ILE A 240 -12.56 5.02 2.67
CA ILE A 240 -13.37 6.23 2.55
C ILE A 240 -12.65 7.23 1.65
N ALA A 241 -11.35 7.46 1.86
CA ALA A 241 -10.54 8.33 1.00
C ALA A 241 -10.55 7.86 -0.47
N GLY A 242 -10.40 6.55 -0.72
CA GLY A 242 -10.49 5.99 -2.07
C GLY A 242 -11.88 6.19 -2.71
N ALA A 243 -12.95 6.05 -1.93
CA ALA A 243 -14.31 6.32 -2.41
C ALA A 243 -14.55 7.82 -2.71
N VAL A 244 -14.00 8.72 -1.89
CA VAL A 244 -14.02 10.16 -2.18
C VAL A 244 -13.28 10.45 -3.49
N ALA A 245 -12.12 9.82 -3.72
CA ALA A 245 -11.38 9.96 -4.97
C ALA A 245 -12.20 9.49 -6.18
N GLU A 246 -12.82 8.30 -6.12
CA GLU A 246 -13.67 7.79 -7.21
C GLU A 246 -14.88 8.69 -7.50
N ALA A 247 -15.50 9.22 -6.44
CA ALA A 247 -16.67 10.09 -6.55
C ALA A 247 -16.31 11.47 -7.14
N ALA A 248 -15.21 12.09 -6.68
CA ALA A 248 -14.73 13.37 -7.18
C ALA A 248 -14.32 13.31 -8.65
N SER A 249 -13.65 12.23 -9.07
CA SER A 249 -13.12 12.10 -10.43
C SER A 249 -14.10 11.45 -11.41
N GLY A 250 -15.13 10.76 -10.91
CA GLY A 250 -16.01 9.91 -11.72
C GLY A 250 -15.30 8.70 -12.35
N LYS A 251 -14.15 8.27 -11.81
CA LYS A 251 -13.29 7.20 -12.36
C LYS A 251 -13.10 6.10 -11.33
N LYS A 252 -12.79 4.89 -11.80
CA LYS A 252 -12.42 3.78 -10.90
C LYS A 252 -11.02 3.98 -10.36
N TRP A 253 -10.74 3.43 -9.18
CA TRP A 253 -9.39 3.48 -8.59
C TRP A 253 -8.29 2.98 -9.53
N ALA A 254 -8.55 1.87 -10.25
CA ALA A 254 -7.59 1.35 -11.22
C ALA A 254 -7.29 2.34 -12.36
N ASP A 255 -8.29 3.08 -12.84
CA ASP A 255 -8.11 4.10 -13.88
C ASP A 255 -7.34 5.32 -13.36
N LEU A 256 -7.55 5.68 -12.09
CA LEU A 256 -6.79 6.74 -11.43
C LEU A 256 -5.31 6.36 -11.30
N ILE A 257 -5.01 5.14 -10.86
CA ILE A 257 -3.63 4.63 -10.81
C ILE A 257 -2.98 4.66 -12.20
N GLN A 258 -3.72 4.23 -13.23
CA GLN A 258 -3.22 4.26 -14.60
C GLN A 258 -2.89 5.69 -15.06
N GLN A 259 -3.81 6.63 -14.88
CA GLN A 259 -3.66 8.01 -15.36
C GLN A 259 -2.64 8.82 -14.58
N ILE A 260 -2.55 8.62 -13.27
CA ILE A 260 -1.71 9.44 -12.38
C ILE A 260 -0.28 8.91 -12.35
N TYR A 261 -0.10 7.58 -12.28
CA TYR A 261 1.23 6.99 -12.08
C TYR A 261 1.73 6.17 -13.27
N VAL A 262 0.93 5.22 -13.75
CA VAL A 262 1.43 4.23 -14.73
C VAL A 262 1.79 4.90 -16.06
N GLN A 263 0.93 5.75 -16.59
CA GLN A 263 1.19 6.43 -17.86
C GLN A 263 2.29 7.50 -17.73
N PRO A 264 2.27 8.40 -16.73
CA PRO A 264 3.27 9.47 -16.64
C PRO A 264 4.67 8.98 -16.23
N CYS A 265 4.74 7.98 -15.35
CA CYS A 265 6.00 7.48 -14.79
C CYS A 265 6.45 6.15 -15.40
N THR A 266 5.69 5.58 -16.34
CA THR A 266 5.96 4.25 -16.90
C THR A 266 6.11 3.19 -15.79
N THR A 267 5.26 3.24 -14.76
CA THR A 267 5.25 2.26 -13.66
C THR A 267 4.35 1.08 -13.99
N THR A 268 4.68 0.36 -15.07
CA THR A 268 3.79 -0.64 -15.69
C THR A 268 3.44 -1.83 -14.79
N SER A 269 4.20 -2.08 -13.73
CA SER A 269 3.91 -3.12 -12.73
C SER A 269 2.99 -2.66 -11.60
N LEU A 270 2.72 -1.36 -11.47
CA LEU A 270 1.93 -0.80 -10.38
C LEU A 270 0.43 -1.10 -10.57
N GLY A 271 -0.17 -1.66 -9.54
CA GLY A 271 -1.61 -1.74 -9.42
C GLY A 271 -2.07 -2.00 -7.98
N PHE A 272 -3.37 -2.18 -7.82
CA PHE A 272 -4.00 -2.46 -6.54
C PHE A 272 -4.95 -3.65 -6.63
N THR A 273 -5.02 -4.42 -5.54
CA THR A 273 -5.93 -5.56 -5.38
C THR A 273 -6.51 -5.59 -3.96
N ASN A 274 -7.29 -6.62 -3.64
CA ASN A 274 -7.72 -6.92 -2.27
C ASN A 274 -7.19 -8.31 -1.89
N PRO A 275 -5.95 -8.39 -1.36
CA PRO A 275 -5.27 -9.68 -1.20
C PRO A 275 -5.73 -10.46 0.05
N TRP A 276 -6.43 -9.81 0.98
CA TRP A 276 -6.55 -10.27 2.37
C TRP A 276 -7.26 -11.61 2.52
N VAL A 277 -8.55 -11.67 2.16
CA VAL A 277 -9.30 -12.93 2.21
C VAL A 277 -8.86 -13.90 1.09
N PRO A 278 -8.72 -13.47 -0.17
CA PRO A 278 -8.43 -14.39 -1.28
C PRO A 278 -7.05 -15.07 -1.19
N LEU A 279 -6.03 -14.37 -0.69
CA LEU A 279 -4.67 -14.92 -0.53
C LEU A 279 -4.37 -15.29 0.93
N GLN A 280 -5.36 -15.27 1.82
CA GLN A 280 -5.18 -15.52 3.26
C GLN A 280 -4.11 -14.62 3.89
N ALA A 281 -3.96 -13.41 3.37
CA ALA A 281 -2.86 -12.49 3.67
C ALA A 281 -3.02 -11.76 5.03
N ILE A 282 -3.86 -12.30 5.92
CA ILE A 282 -4.34 -11.72 7.19
C ILE A 282 -3.42 -12.08 8.37
N SER A 283 -2.48 -13.02 8.21
CA SER A 283 -1.62 -13.56 9.27
C SER A 283 -0.42 -12.69 9.64
N GLY A 284 -0.20 -11.57 8.95
CA GLY A 284 1.01 -10.74 9.13
C GLY A 284 2.27 -11.31 8.45
N THR A 285 2.15 -12.44 7.76
CA THR A 285 3.19 -13.00 6.89
C THR A 285 2.84 -12.75 5.43
N TYR A 286 3.85 -12.69 4.56
CA TYR A 286 3.63 -12.65 3.13
C TYR A 286 2.74 -13.84 2.68
N PRO A 287 1.73 -13.60 1.83
CA PRO A 287 0.95 -14.70 1.27
C PRO A 287 1.82 -15.60 0.39
N ASN A 288 1.38 -16.84 0.19
CA ASN A 288 2.02 -17.72 -0.79
C ASN A 288 1.65 -17.26 -2.22
N TRP A 289 2.31 -16.21 -2.67
CA TRP A 289 2.11 -15.56 -3.96
C TRP A 289 3.48 -15.19 -4.54
N ASP A 290 3.73 -15.51 -5.80
CA ASP A 290 5.03 -15.40 -6.45
C ASP A 290 5.13 -14.24 -7.45
N GLY A 291 4.21 -13.28 -7.35
CA GLY A 291 4.15 -12.13 -8.25
C GLY A 291 3.27 -12.34 -9.49
N ASP A 292 2.65 -13.51 -9.66
CA ASP A 292 1.72 -13.73 -10.78
C ASP A 292 0.41 -12.95 -10.59
N ILE A 293 0.29 -11.83 -11.29
CA ILE A 293 -0.89 -10.96 -11.28
C ILE A 293 -2.17 -11.67 -11.75
N ALA A 294 -2.07 -12.75 -12.53
CA ALA A 294 -3.23 -13.51 -12.99
C ALA A 294 -3.94 -14.26 -11.84
N LEU A 295 -3.25 -14.45 -10.71
CA LEU A 295 -3.80 -15.07 -9.50
C LEU A 295 -4.48 -14.06 -8.57
N LEU A 296 -4.38 -12.75 -8.86
CA LEU A 296 -5.02 -11.72 -8.05
C LEU A 296 -6.53 -11.67 -8.33
N PRO A 297 -7.36 -11.43 -7.29
CA PRO A 297 -8.79 -11.29 -7.46
C PRO A 297 -9.12 -10.02 -8.25
N THR A 298 -10.05 -10.13 -9.20
CA THR A 298 -10.74 -8.95 -9.76
C THR A 298 -11.58 -8.30 -8.65
N THR A 299 -11.51 -6.98 -8.51
CA THR A 299 -12.22 -6.27 -7.46
C THR A 299 -12.51 -4.82 -7.82
N ASP A 300 -13.71 -4.35 -7.45
CA ASP A 300 -14.08 -2.92 -7.42
C ASP A 300 -13.86 -2.30 -6.02
N ASN A 301 -13.24 -3.05 -5.11
CA ASN A 301 -12.86 -2.65 -3.76
C ASN A 301 -11.41 -3.07 -3.47
N PRO A 302 -10.43 -2.54 -4.22
CA PRO A 302 -9.03 -2.71 -3.84
C PRO A 302 -8.81 -2.18 -2.41
N HIS A 303 -7.89 -2.77 -1.68
CA HIS A 303 -7.57 -2.30 -0.35
C HIS A 303 -6.61 -1.09 -0.44
N ILE A 304 -7.14 0.13 -0.31
CA ILE A 304 -6.43 1.39 -0.54
C ILE A 304 -5.22 1.55 0.38
N GLY A 305 -5.30 1.08 1.61
CA GLY A 305 -4.19 1.19 2.56
C GLY A 305 -3.13 0.09 2.52
N GLY A 306 -3.27 -0.90 1.63
CA GLY A 306 -2.56 -2.17 1.80
C GLY A 306 -2.61 -3.19 0.65
N GLY A 307 -3.20 -2.83 -0.48
CA GLY A 307 -3.43 -3.71 -1.61
C GLY A 307 -2.54 -3.42 -2.81
N GLY A 308 -1.60 -2.49 -2.70
CA GLY A 308 -0.67 -2.18 -3.77
C GLY A 308 0.29 -3.33 -4.05
N TYR A 309 0.63 -3.48 -5.32
CA TYR A 309 1.70 -4.35 -5.79
C TYR A 309 2.52 -3.62 -6.86
N ILE A 310 3.82 -3.90 -6.91
CA ILE A 310 4.78 -3.20 -7.78
C ILE A 310 6.15 -3.91 -7.75
N THR A 311 6.98 -3.69 -8.77
CA THR A 311 8.41 -4.07 -8.78
C THR A 311 9.27 -3.06 -8.02
N THR A 312 10.51 -3.44 -7.68
CA THR A 312 11.47 -2.49 -7.08
C THR A 312 11.80 -1.33 -8.01
N GLY A 313 12.00 -1.59 -9.30
CA GLY A 313 12.32 -0.55 -10.28
C GLY A 313 11.23 0.52 -10.40
N ASP A 314 9.97 0.09 -10.52
CA ASP A 314 8.85 1.03 -10.61
C ASP A 314 8.62 1.78 -9.29
N TYR A 315 8.87 1.18 -8.13
CA TYR A 315 8.82 1.91 -6.86
C TYR A 315 9.91 2.99 -6.79
N GLY A 316 11.12 2.70 -7.30
CA GLY A 316 12.19 3.68 -7.42
C GLY A 316 11.77 4.91 -8.22
N LYS A 317 10.97 4.73 -9.28
CA LYS A 317 10.41 5.86 -10.06
C LYS A 317 9.44 6.73 -9.23
N ILE A 318 8.64 6.12 -8.36
CA ILE A 318 7.77 6.87 -7.42
C ILE A 318 8.60 7.68 -6.43
N LEU A 319 9.69 7.12 -5.91
CA LEU A 319 10.61 7.85 -5.02
C LEU A 319 11.31 8.99 -5.76
N ALA A 320 11.78 8.76 -6.98
CA ALA A 320 12.38 9.80 -7.82
C ALA A 320 11.37 10.93 -8.12
N MET A 321 10.10 10.60 -8.35
CA MET A 321 9.04 11.59 -8.52
C MET A 321 8.86 12.49 -7.29
N HIS A 322 8.90 11.92 -6.08
CA HIS A 322 8.86 12.69 -4.85
C HIS A 322 10.12 13.57 -4.66
N LEU A 323 11.30 13.09 -5.03
CA LEU A 323 12.54 13.89 -4.99
C LEU A 323 12.53 15.02 -6.03
N ASN A 324 11.89 14.81 -7.17
CA ASN A 324 11.83 15.75 -8.29
C ASN A 324 10.57 16.63 -8.27
N GLY A 325 10.04 16.91 -7.09
CA GLY A 325 8.97 17.89 -6.92
C GLY A 325 7.65 17.49 -7.57
N GLY A 326 7.38 16.20 -7.67
CA GLY A 326 6.13 15.68 -8.21
C GLY A 326 6.20 15.27 -9.67
N ARG A 327 7.39 15.24 -10.27
CA ARG A 327 7.59 15.06 -11.71
C ARG A 327 8.16 13.69 -12.07
N CYS A 328 7.59 13.09 -13.10
CA CYS A 328 8.19 11.97 -13.84
C CYS A 328 8.62 12.51 -15.19
N ASP A 329 9.93 12.70 -15.37
CA ASP A 329 10.50 13.41 -16.52
C ASP A 329 9.82 14.79 -16.74
N GLU A 330 9.19 14.97 -17.89
CA GLU A 330 8.47 16.20 -18.25
C GLU A 330 7.02 16.24 -17.71
N GLN A 331 6.49 15.12 -17.22
CA GLN A 331 5.12 15.00 -16.75
C GLN A 331 5.00 15.40 -15.28
N VAL A 332 3.99 16.21 -14.96
CA VAL A 332 3.64 16.57 -13.58
C VAL A 332 2.59 15.60 -13.07
N VAL A 333 2.94 14.81 -12.06
CA VAL A 333 2.05 13.86 -11.38
C VAL A 333 1.41 14.52 -10.17
N LEU A 334 2.25 15.21 -9.40
CA LEU A 334 1.90 16.05 -8.26
C LEU A 334 2.54 17.42 -8.46
N SER A 335 1.92 18.47 -7.92
CA SER A 335 2.60 19.74 -7.75
C SER A 335 3.71 19.64 -6.69
N GLN A 336 4.70 20.52 -6.74
CA GLN A 336 5.70 20.63 -5.66
C GLN A 336 5.01 20.83 -4.30
N TRP A 337 3.98 21.68 -4.27
CA TRP A 337 3.17 21.90 -3.06
C TRP A 337 2.53 20.61 -2.57
N GLY A 338 1.99 19.79 -3.47
CA GLY A 338 1.39 18.49 -3.14
C GLY A 338 2.42 17.52 -2.54
N VAL A 339 3.63 17.48 -3.08
CA VAL A 339 4.73 16.70 -2.51
C VAL A 339 5.09 17.21 -1.11
N ASP A 340 5.27 18.52 -0.94
CA ASP A 340 5.62 19.13 0.35
C ASP A 340 4.53 18.86 1.40
N LEU A 341 3.25 18.94 1.00
CA LEU A 341 2.10 18.62 1.84
C LEU A 341 2.15 17.17 2.34
N MET A 342 2.45 16.21 1.46
CA MET A 342 2.54 14.80 1.83
C MET A 342 3.66 14.53 2.83
N GLN A 343 4.78 15.24 2.71
CA GLN A 343 5.98 15.07 3.54
C GLN A 343 5.93 15.86 4.86
N GLN A 344 5.01 16.81 4.99
CA GLN A 344 4.86 17.61 6.19
C GLN A 344 4.36 16.77 7.39
N ASN A 345 4.93 17.01 8.57
CA ASN A 345 4.43 16.46 9.83
C ASN A 345 3.07 17.07 10.24
N ARG A 346 1.99 16.69 9.56
CA ARG A 346 0.66 17.25 9.79
C ARG A 346 0.16 16.95 11.21
N SER A 347 0.32 15.71 11.68
CA SER A 347 -0.17 15.32 13.02
C SER A 347 0.49 16.11 14.15
N GLY A 348 1.79 16.37 14.06
CA GLY A 348 2.50 17.22 15.00
C GLY A 348 2.12 18.70 14.87
N ASN A 349 1.95 19.20 13.65
CA ASN A 349 1.73 20.64 13.41
C ASN A 349 0.30 21.10 13.72
N ILE A 350 -0.70 20.24 13.52
CA ILE A 350 -2.11 20.62 13.67
C ILE A 350 -2.62 20.42 15.10
N TYR A 351 -2.17 19.37 15.79
CA TYR A 351 -2.69 19.01 17.11
C TYR A 351 -1.63 18.45 18.07
N ASP A 352 -0.37 18.87 17.89
CA ASP A 352 0.76 18.56 18.79
C ASP A 352 0.93 17.05 19.07
N SER A 353 0.62 16.20 18.09
CA SER A 353 0.77 14.76 18.26
C SER A 353 2.22 14.39 18.56
N PRO A 354 2.49 13.50 19.54
CA PRO A 354 3.83 12.94 19.73
C PRO A 354 4.19 11.93 18.64
N ILE A 355 3.25 11.57 17.77
CA ILE A 355 3.46 10.70 16.61
C ILE A 355 3.50 11.61 15.38
N GLY A 356 4.61 11.57 14.64
CA GLY A 356 4.76 12.36 13.42
C GLY A 356 4.32 11.59 12.19
N TYR A 357 3.29 12.10 11.52
CA TYR A 357 2.73 11.52 10.31
C TYR A 357 2.25 12.63 9.37
N GLY A 358 2.59 12.49 8.10
CA GLY A 358 2.10 13.32 7.01
C GLY A 358 0.94 12.65 6.29
N MET A 359 0.99 12.63 4.96
CA MET A 359 0.05 11.87 4.13
C MET A 359 0.79 10.70 3.49
N GLY A 360 0.72 9.54 4.13
CA GLY A 360 1.47 8.34 3.73
C GLY A 360 2.80 8.19 4.47
N TRP A 361 3.55 9.28 4.65
CA TRP A 361 4.87 9.26 5.29
C TRP A 361 4.82 9.34 6.82
N TRP A 362 5.58 8.48 7.49
CA TRP A 362 6.00 8.71 8.86
C TRP A 362 7.08 9.78 8.88
N THR A 363 6.88 10.85 9.64
CA THR A 363 7.78 12.02 9.69
C THR A 363 8.54 12.11 11.01
N GLN A 364 8.11 11.35 12.02
CA GLN A 364 8.86 11.15 13.25
C GLN A 364 8.80 9.68 13.64
N THR A 365 9.92 9.21 14.17
CA THR A 365 10.11 7.83 14.58
C THR A 365 9.19 7.50 15.75
N ASN A 366 8.36 6.45 15.63
CA ASN A 366 7.57 5.94 16.75
C ASN A 366 7.83 4.45 16.98
N ASN A 367 7.98 4.09 18.26
CA ASN A 367 8.24 2.71 18.67
C ASN A 367 6.98 1.81 18.63
N ARG A 368 5.78 2.35 18.35
CA ARG A 368 4.52 1.61 18.49
C ARG A 368 4.12 0.84 17.23
N TYR A 369 4.62 1.25 16.07
CA TYR A 369 4.37 0.61 14.77
C TYR A 369 5.63 0.03 14.11
N GLY A 370 6.73 -0.11 14.86
CA GLY A 370 7.89 -0.93 14.46
C GLY A 370 9.25 -0.25 14.43
N GLU A 371 9.42 1.03 14.78
CA GLU A 371 10.71 1.70 14.59
C GLU A 371 11.61 1.83 15.84
N SER A 372 12.88 2.12 15.53
CA SER A 372 13.99 2.39 16.45
C SER A 372 13.91 3.80 17.03
N SER A 373 14.23 3.94 18.32
CA SER A 373 14.16 5.19 19.07
C SER A 373 15.27 6.18 18.69
N VAL A 374 14.95 7.21 17.91
CA VAL A 374 15.71 8.48 17.89
C VAL A 374 14.80 9.56 18.46
N GLY A 375 15.35 10.40 19.34
CA GLY A 375 14.60 11.41 20.09
C GLY A 375 13.93 12.47 19.21
N LYS A 376 13.10 13.30 19.84
CA LYS A 376 12.49 14.49 19.20
C LYS A 376 13.61 15.34 18.57
N ASN A 377 13.58 15.48 17.24
CA ASN A 377 14.62 16.07 16.38
C ASN A 377 15.77 15.12 16.04
N PRO A 378 15.55 14.13 15.15
CA PRO A 378 16.66 13.41 14.56
C PRO A 378 17.56 14.41 13.80
N PRO A 379 18.89 14.22 13.78
CA PRO A 379 19.80 15.09 13.05
C PRO A 379 19.58 15.05 11.53
N VAL A 380 18.85 14.04 11.04
CA VAL A 380 18.51 13.79 9.65
C VAL A 380 17.01 13.51 9.57
N LEU A 381 16.28 14.24 8.70
CA LEU A 381 14.88 13.96 8.41
C LEU A 381 14.81 12.73 7.49
N ARG A 382 14.35 11.60 8.04
CA ARG A 382 14.05 10.39 7.28
C ARG A 382 12.56 10.11 7.32
N LEU A 383 11.92 10.27 6.17
CA LEU A 383 10.54 9.86 5.96
C LEU A 383 10.50 8.36 5.71
N THR A 384 9.57 7.62 6.30
CA THR A 384 9.45 6.16 6.10
C THR A 384 8.01 5.74 5.80
N ASP A 385 7.83 4.60 5.13
CA ASP A 385 6.53 3.92 4.96
C ASP A 385 6.70 2.38 4.94
N PRO A 386 6.76 1.74 6.13
CA PRO A 386 6.94 0.30 6.24
C PRO A 386 5.64 -0.48 5.98
N GLY A 387 5.79 -1.63 5.32
CA GLY A 387 4.75 -2.56 4.94
C GLY A 387 4.76 -3.84 5.80
N LEU A 388 3.57 -4.40 6.01
CA LEU A 388 3.37 -5.65 6.75
C LEU A 388 4.17 -6.84 6.19
N TYR A 389 4.53 -6.78 4.91
CA TYR A 389 5.23 -7.84 4.17
C TYR A 389 6.75 -7.62 4.08
N GLY A 390 7.29 -6.70 4.87
CA GLY A 390 8.72 -6.42 4.91
C GLY A 390 9.20 -5.49 3.80
N SER A 391 8.28 -4.87 3.05
CA SER A 391 8.62 -3.70 2.23
C SER A 391 8.88 -2.49 3.12
N VAL A 392 9.88 -1.67 2.78
CA VAL A 392 10.15 -0.41 3.46
C VAL A 392 10.61 0.61 2.42
N ALA A 393 9.86 1.69 2.28
CA ALA A 393 10.30 2.87 1.55
C ALA A 393 10.82 3.91 2.53
N TRP A 394 11.89 4.63 2.16
CA TRP A 394 12.31 5.83 2.89
C TRP A 394 12.83 6.90 1.95
N LEU A 395 12.70 8.16 2.39
CA LEU A 395 13.12 9.35 1.68
C LEU A 395 13.89 10.28 2.62
N GLN A 396 14.99 10.82 2.16
CA GLN A 396 15.77 11.88 2.82
C GLN A 396 15.82 13.08 1.87
N PRO A 397 14.75 13.89 1.83
CA PRO A 397 14.61 14.97 0.84
C PRO A 397 15.74 16.01 0.97
N ASP A 398 16.19 16.32 2.18
CA ASP A 398 17.30 17.26 2.42
C ASP A 398 18.64 16.73 1.89
N ASP A 399 18.84 15.42 1.92
CA ASP A 399 20.03 14.76 1.39
C ASP A 399 19.87 14.40 -0.11
N GLY A 400 18.69 14.61 -0.69
CA GLY A 400 18.39 14.38 -2.10
C GLY A 400 18.36 12.92 -2.52
N PHE A 401 18.02 11.97 -1.64
CA PHE A 401 17.92 10.56 -2.02
C PHE A 401 16.75 9.81 -1.36
N GLY A 402 16.41 8.66 -1.92
CA GLY A 402 15.42 7.75 -1.38
C GLY A 402 15.75 6.30 -1.70
N ALA A 403 15.14 5.36 -1.00
CA ALA A 403 15.34 3.94 -1.26
C ALA A 403 14.11 3.10 -0.92
N TYR A 404 14.02 1.96 -1.58
CA TYR A 404 12.95 0.98 -1.40
C TYR A 404 13.54 -0.42 -1.27
N LEU A 405 13.22 -1.06 -0.14
CA LEU A 405 13.59 -2.42 0.23
C LEU A 405 12.34 -3.31 0.20
N VAL A 406 12.49 -4.56 -0.23
CA VAL A 406 11.46 -5.60 -0.12
C VAL A 406 12.07 -6.98 0.15
N VAL A 407 11.45 -7.77 1.03
CA VAL A 407 11.93 -9.12 1.44
C VAL A 407 10.84 -10.19 1.55
N GLU A 408 9.59 -9.89 1.15
CA GLU A 408 8.45 -10.84 1.14
C GLU A 408 8.34 -11.74 2.39
N SER A 409 8.37 -11.10 3.56
CA SER A 409 8.40 -11.79 4.86
C SER A 409 7.41 -11.15 5.83
N THR A 410 7.87 -10.66 6.96
CA THR A 410 7.09 -9.86 7.92
C THR A 410 7.61 -8.42 7.98
N GLY A 411 6.76 -7.51 8.42
CA GLY A 411 7.13 -6.11 8.64
C GLY A 411 8.29 -5.97 9.64
N SER A 412 8.34 -6.84 10.67
CA SER A 412 9.44 -6.85 11.63
C SER A 412 10.78 -7.24 11.02
N ILE A 413 10.81 -8.18 10.07
CA ILE A 413 12.03 -8.58 9.35
C ILE A 413 12.49 -7.47 8.42
N GLY A 414 11.58 -6.91 7.60
CA GLY A 414 11.91 -5.80 6.70
C GLY A 414 12.43 -4.58 7.45
N GLN A 415 11.79 -4.21 8.55
CA GLN A 415 12.21 -3.07 9.37
C GLN A 415 13.57 -3.29 10.05
N ARG A 416 13.85 -4.51 10.53
CA ARG A 416 15.18 -4.84 11.07
C ARG A 416 16.26 -4.64 10.03
N LEU A 417 16.03 -5.10 8.79
CA LEU A 417 16.99 -4.91 7.71
C LEU A 417 17.12 -3.42 7.34
N ALA A 418 16.02 -2.70 7.15
CA ALA A 418 16.04 -1.26 6.86
C ALA A 418 16.83 -0.45 7.90
N ASN A 419 16.63 -0.73 9.20
CA ASN A 419 17.38 -0.07 10.28
C ASN A 419 18.89 -0.31 10.21
N ILE A 420 19.32 -1.49 9.76
CA ILE A 420 20.74 -1.78 9.51
C ILE A 420 21.25 -1.01 8.28
N LEU A 421 20.41 -0.91 7.24
CA LEU A 421 20.78 -0.31 5.96
C LEU A 421 20.81 1.22 5.99
N TYR A 422 20.00 1.90 6.80
CA TYR A 422 19.95 3.36 6.83
C TYR A 422 21.35 4.03 6.86
N PRO A 423 22.22 3.77 7.86
CA PRO A 423 23.54 4.41 7.89
C PRO A 423 24.48 3.94 6.77
N LEU A 424 24.30 2.72 6.25
CA LEU A 424 25.13 2.18 5.17
C LEU A 424 24.79 2.81 3.83
N VAL A 425 23.50 2.99 3.55
CA VAL A 425 23.01 3.66 2.34
C VAL A 425 23.37 5.15 2.36
N GLU A 426 23.22 5.82 3.50
CA GLU A 426 23.67 7.22 3.68
C GLU A 426 25.15 7.38 3.37
N SER A 427 25.98 6.49 3.93
CA SER A 427 27.43 6.51 3.69
C SER A 427 27.77 6.24 2.23
N ALA A 428 27.07 5.29 1.60
CA ALA A 428 27.30 4.92 0.21
C ALA A 428 26.91 6.05 -0.76
N VAL A 429 25.73 6.66 -0.58
CA VAL A 429 25.27 7.80 -1.40
C VAL A 429 26.17 9.02 -1.22
N THR A 430 26.66 9.27 0.00
CA THR A 430 27.60 10.38 0.24
C THR A 430 28.92 10.16 -0.48
N ALA A 431 29.37 8.91 -0.63
CA ALA A 431 30.63 8.58 -1.30
C ALA A 431 30.54 8.60 -2.83
N THR A 432 29.34 8.64 -3.42
CA THR A 432 29.16 8.78 -4.87
C THR A 432 29.11 10.24 -5.34
N LYS A 433 28.84 11.18 -4.42
CA LYS A 433 28.88 12.63 -4.65
C LYS A 433 30.31 13.17 -4.57
#